data_AF-A0A7X9IJP7-F1
#
_entry.id   AF-A0A7X9IJP7-F1
#
_cell.length_a   1.000
_cell.length_b   1.000
_cell.length_c   1.000
_cell.angle_alpha   90.00
_cell.angle_beta   90.00
_cell.angle_gamma   90.00
#
_symmetry.space_group_name_H-M   'P 1'
#
loop_
_entity.id
_entity.type
_entity.pdbx_description
1 polymer ?
#
loop_
_entity_poly.entity_id
_entity_poly.type
_entity_poly.pdbx_seq_one_letter_code
_entity_poly.pdbx_strand_id
1 'polypeptide(L)' 'MGRFYLDVDHFPLEDQVKGLADDELLDFWEETQFVERALADNADDAPEPNHVEYERVILRELMLRTCLRTLEAGR' A
#
# COMPACT_ATOMS: atom_id res chain seq x y z
N MET A 1 12.78 -7.33 19.29
CA MET A 1 13.16 -6.74 17.99
C MET A 1 12.45 -7.56 16.93
N GLY A 2 11.37 -7.00 16.37
CA GLY A 2 10.44 -7.69 15.48
C GLY A 2 11.16 -8.30 14.28
N ARG A 3 10.86 -9.56 14.01
CA ARG A 3 11.42 -10.32 12.90
C ARG A 3 10.61 -9.92 11.67
N PHE A 4 11.15 -9.01 10.86
CA PHE A 4 10.53 -8.68 9.57
C PHE A 4 10.48 -9.95 8.72
N TYR A 5 9.30 -10.20 8.17
CA TYR A 5 8.88 -11.41 7.52
C TYR A 5 9.86 -11.86 6.42
N LEU A 6 10.56 -12.97 6.65
CA LEU A 6 11.36 -13.67 5.63
C LEU A 6 10.49 -14.53 4.70
N ASP A 7 9.19 -14.25 4.61
CA ASP A 7 8.22 -15.03 3.81
C ASP A 7 7.40 -14.14 2.85
N VAL A 8 7.85 -12.90 2.63
CA VAL A 8 7.25 -11.94 1.67
C VAL A 8 7.53 -12.33 0.22
N ASP A 9 8.54 -13.17 -0.03
CA ASP A 9 8.91 -13.63 -1.37
C ASP A 9 7.91 -14.61 -2.02
N HIS A 10 6.89 -15.08 -1.28
CA HIS A 10 5.97 -16.12 -1.78
C HIS A 10 4.58 -15.64 -2.23
N PHE A 11 4.19 -14.39 -1.94
CA PHE A 11 2.86 -13.88 -2.29
C PHE A 11 2.92 -12.56 -3.07
N PRO A 12 2.10 -12.40 -4.12
CA PRO A 12 2.03 -11.15 -4.86
C PRO A 12 1.57 -10.03 -3.92
N LEU A 13 2.04 -8.80 -4.16
CA LEU A 13 1.71 -7.61 -3.37
C LEU A 13 0.20 -7.46 -3.15
N GLU A 14 -0.59 -7.76 -4.17
CA GLU A 14 -2.06 -7.73 -4.11
C GLU A 14 -2.63 -8.60 -2.98
N ASP A 15 -2.01 -9.74 -2.71
CA ASP A 15 -2.46 -10.66 -1.66
C ASP A 15 -1.95 -10.23 -0.27
N GLN A 16 -0.79 -9.58 -0.21
CA GLN A 16 -0.29 -8.98 1.02
C GLN A 16 -1.19 -7.83 1.48
N VAL A 17 -1.58 -6.95 0.56
CA VAL A 17 -2.44 -5.79 0.82
C VAL A 17 -3.84 -6.20 1.30
N LYS A 18 -4.41 -7.30 0.79
CA LYS A 18 -5.68 -7.85 1.29
C LYS A 18 -5.62 -8.33 2.74
N GLY A 19 -4.44 -8.71 3.22
CA GLY A 19 -4.23 -9.18 4.58
C GLY A 19 -4.20 -8.07 5.63
N LEU A 20 -4.03 -6.81 5.22
CA LEU A 20 -3.92 -5.66 6.11
C LEU A 20 -5.31 -5.10 6.48
N ALA A 21 -5.48 -4.70 7.74
CA ALA A 21 -6.64 -3.92 8.16
C ALA A 21 -6.66 -2.52 7.49
N ASP A 22 -7.77 -1.79 7.57
CA ASP A 22 -7.91 -0.49 6.91
C ASP A 22 -6.96 0.56 7.49
N ASP A 23 -6.83 0.59 8.82
CA ASP A 23 -5.91 1.44 9.56
C ASP A 23 -4.45 1.07 9.23
N GLU A 24 -4.10 -0.21 9.28
CA GLU A 24 -2.76 -0.69 8.91
C GLU A 24 -2.39 -0.34 7.45
N LEU A 25 -3.36 -0.42 6.52
CA LEU A 25 -3.14 -0.10 5.12
C LEU A 25 -2.97 1.41 4.89
N LEU A 26 -3.70 2.24 5.64
CA LEU A 26 -3.57 3.69 5.59
C LEU A 26 -2.25 4.17 6.19
N ASP A 27 -1.85 3.61 7.33
CA ASP A 27 -0.56 3.89 7.97
C ASP A 27 0.59 3.51 7.02
N PHE A 28 0.52 2.32 6.41
CA PHE A 28 1.50 1.87 5.42
C PHE A 28 1.61 2.80 4.21
N TRP A 29 0.46 3.28 3.71
CA TRP A 29 0.45 4.22 2.59
C TRP A 29 1.08 5.55 2.98
N GLU A 30 0.75 6.10 4.14
CA GLU A 30 1.32 7.37 4.63
C GLU A 30 2.83 7.28 4.83
N GLU A 31 3.33 6.20 5.46
CA GLU A 31 4.76 5.96 5.64
C GLU A 31 5.49 5.90 4.30
N THR A 32 4.90 5.22 3.31
CA THR A 32 5.47 5.13 1.95
C THR A 32 5.57 6.53 1.33
N GLN A 33 4.52 7.35 1.41
CA GLN A 33 4.55 8.72 0.88
C GLN A 33 5.59 9.61 1.58
N PHE A 34 5.77 9.43 2.90
CA PHE A 34 6.78 10.16 3.66
C PHE A 34 8.21 9.81 3.23
N VAL A 35 8.49 8.51 3.09
CA VAL A 35 9.80 8.00 2.66
C VAL A 35 10.12 8.48 1.24
N GLU A 36 9.14 8.41 0.34
CA GLU A 36 9.29 8.82 -1.06
C GLU A 36 9.57 10.32 -1.19
N ARG A 37 8.89 11.15 -0.40
CA ARG A 37 9.17 12.58 -0.36
C ARG A 37 10.58 12.88 0.17
N ALA A 38 11.01 12.15 1.20
CA ALA A 38 12.36 12.29 1.73
C ALA A 38 13.43 11.84 0.73
N LEU A 39 13.15 10.83 -0.10
CA LEU A 39 14.02 10.37 -1.18
C LEU A 39 14.07 11.37 -2.35
N ALA A 40 12.91 11.89 -2.75
CA ALA A 40 12.79 12.87 -3.83
C ALA A 40 13.53 14.19 -3.53
N ASP A 41 13.57 14.63 -2.26
CA ASP A 41 14.33 15.82 -1.86
C ASP A 41 15.86 15.62 -2.01
N ASN A 42 16.34 14.38 -2.14
CA ASN A 42 17.77 14.04 -2.26
C ASN A 42 18.20 13.59 -3.66
N ALA A 43 17.27 13.28 -4.57
CA ALA A 43 17.56 12.74 -5.88
C ALA A 43 16.82 13.50 -6.98
N ASP A 44 17.56 13.98 -7.99
CA ASP A 44 17.03 14.52 -9.27
C ASP A 44 16.38 13.39 -10.14
N ASP A 45 16.21 12.19 -9.58
CA ASP A 45 15.75 11.00 -10.27
C ASP A 45 14.22 10.88 -10.23
N ALA A 46 13.64 10.63 -11.40
CA ALA A 46 12.23 10.35 -11.57
C ALA A 46 11.81 9.12 -10.74
N PRO A 47 10.56 9.06 -10.24
CA PRO A 47 10.09 7.93 -9.45
C PRO A 47 10.23 6.62 -10.24
N GLU A 48 10.85 5.63 -9.62
CA GLU A 48 11.04 4.29 -10.19
C GLU A 48 9.69 3.65 -10.55
N PRO A 49 9.58 2.92 -11.67
CA PRO A 49 8.32 2.34 -12.14
C PRO A 49 7.66 1.38 -11.15
N ASN A 50 8.46 0.75 -10.27
CA ASN A 50 7.93 -0.13 -9.22
C ASN A 50 7.14 0.64 -8.15
N HIS A 51 7.49 1.89 -7.83
CA HIS A 51 6.74 2.69 -6.84
C HIS A 51 5.30 2.92 -7.32
N VAL A 52 5.13 3.30 -8.59
CA VAL A 52 3.80 3.52 -9.19
C VAL A 52 2.92 2.26 -9.11
N GLU A 53 3.52 1.08 -9.20
CA GLU A 53 2.80 -0.20 -9.05
C GLU A 53 2.30 -0.43 -7.62
N TYR A 54 3.11 -0.12 -6.59
CA TYR A 54 2.70 -0.25 -5.18
C TYR A 54 1.52 0.68 -4.85
N GLU A 55 1.65 1.97 -5.19
CA GLU A 55 0.60 2.96 -4.93
C GLU A 55 -0.71 2.55 -5.64
N ARG A 56 -0.62 2.09 -6.89
CA ARG A 56 -1.79 1.65 -7.65
C ARG A 56 -2.50 0.48 -6.98
N VAL A 57 -1.76 -0.50 -6.45
CA VAL A 57 -2.35 -1.66 -5.77
C VAL A 57 -3.06 -1.24 -4.49
N ILE A 58 -2.44 -0.39 -3.67
CA ILE A 58 -3.01 0.12 -2.41
C ILE A 58 -4.29 0.92 -2.68
N LEU A 59 -4.25 1.88 -3.61
CA LEU A 59 -5.40 2.70 -3.96
C LEU A 59 -6.55 1.87 -4.49
N ARG A 60 -6.26 0.86 -5.33
CA ARG A 60 -7.27 -0.05 -5.87
C ARG A 60 -7.97 -0.83 -4.76
N GLU A 61 -7.24 -1.34 -3.78
CA GLU A 61 -7.83 -2.05 -2.64
C GLU A 61 -8.69 -1.13 -1.78
N LEU A 62 -8.20 0.07 -1.43
CA LEU A 62 -8.96 1.06 -0.65
C LEU A 62 -10.29 1.43 -1.34
N MET A 63 -10.25 1.62 -2.66
CA MET A 63 -11.47 1.84 -3.45
C MET A 63 -12.42 0.65 -3.40
N LEU A 64 -11.92 -0.58 -3.57
CA LEU A 64 -12.73 -1.79 -3.48
C LEU A 64 -13.43 -1.93 -2.12
N ARG A 65 -12.70 -1.75 -1.02
CA ARG A 65 -13.25 -1.81 0.34
C ARG A 65 -14.33 -0.76 0.56
N THR A 66 -14.10 0.46 0.07
CA THR A 66 -15.09 1.55 0.14
C THR A 66 -16.36 1.22 -0.63
N CYS A 67 -16.23 0.69 -1.85
CA CYS A 67 -17.37 0.26 -2.66
C CYS A 67 -18.15 -0.88 -1.99
N LEU A 68 -17.46 -1.90 -1.48
CA LEU A 68 -18.08 -3.03 -0.78
C LEU A 68 -18.85 -2.56 0.45
N ARG A 69 -18.23 -1.72 1.29
CA ARG A 69 -18.90 -1.15 2.48
C ARG A 69 -20.14 -0.33 2.10
N THR A 70 -20.07 0.44 1.02
CA THR A 70 -21.21 1.23 0.54
C THR A 70 -22.36 0.33 0.07
N LEU A 71 -22.04 -0.77 -0.61
CA LEU A 71 -23.03 -1.77 -1.04
C LEU A 71 -23.66 -2.51 0.15
N GLU A 72 -22.87 -2.84 1.16
CA GLU A 72 -23.34 -3.50 2.39
C GLU A 72 -24.21 -2.57 3.25
N ALA A 73 -23.87 -1.28 3.34
CA ALA A 73 -24.63 -0.29 4.10
C ALA A 73 -25.99 0.08 3.44
N GLY A 74 -26.17 -0.22 2.16
CA GLY A 74 -27.41 0.02 1.42
C GLY A 74 -28.43 -1.13 1.47
N ARG A 75 -28.14 -2.22 2.20
CA ARG A 75 -28.99 -3.40 2.35
C ARG A 75 -29.71 -3.41 3.70
#